data_AF-M1ZQ15-F1
#
_entry.id   AF-M1ZQ15-F1
#
_cell.length_a   1.000
_cell.length_b   1.000
_cell.length_c   1.000
_cell.angle_alpha   90.00
_cell.angle_beta   90.00
_cell.angle_gamma   90.00
#
_symmetry.space_group_name_H-M   'P 1'
#
loop_
_entity.id
_entity.type
_entity.pdbx_description
1 polymer ?
#
loop_
_entity_poly.entity_id
_entity_poly.type
_entity_poly.pdbx_seq_one_letter_code
_entity_poly.pdbx_strand_id
1 'polypeptide(L)' 'ANTKRLQRKTPCTKLGYCMDCKSEERICNEYTLIKRQGNKDRIHVIFINEDFGY' A
#
# COMPACT_ATOMS: atom_id res chain seq x y z
N ALA A 1 -1.12 -5.82 -5.51
CA ALA A 1 -2.53 -6.24 -5.36
C ALA A 1 -3.54 -5.12 -5.61
N ASN A 2 -3.38 -3.87 -5.18
CA ASN A 2 -4.38 -2.82 -5.50
C ASN A 2 -4.38 -2.40 -7.00
N THR A 3 -3.20 -2.24 -7.60
CA THR A 3 -3.06 -1.84 -9.02
C THR A 3 -3.65 -2.86 -10.00
N LYS A 4 -3.54 -4.16 -9.70
CA LYS A 4 -4.10 -5.26 -10.51
C LYS A 4 -5.63 -5.24 -10.51
N ARG A 5 -6.25 -5.05 -9.34
CA ARG A 5 -7.71 -4.90 -9.18
C ARG A 5 -8.23 -3.68 -9.94
N LEU A 6 -7.51 -2.56 -9.84
CA LEU A 6 -7.85 -1.30 -10.51
C LEU A 6 -7.40 -1.23 -11.98
N GLN A 7 -6.89 -2.34 -12.55
CA GLN A 7 -6.45 -2.46 -13.94
C GLN A 7 -5.43 -1.37 -14.37
N ARG A 8 -4.56 -0.95 -13.45
CA ARG A 8 -3.53 0.07 -13.73
C ARG A 8 -2.39 -0.51 -14.54
N LYS A 9 -1.90 0.24 -15.53
CA LYS A 9 -0.78 -0.10 -16.41
C LYS A 9 0.59 0.13 -15.73
N THR A 10 0.73 -0.35 -14.49
CA THR A 10 1.99 -0.29 -13.74
C THR A 10 2.81 -1.57 -13.96
N PRO A 11 4.15 -1.49 -13.88
CA PRO A 11 5.02 -2.66 -13.99
C PRO A 11 4.68 -3.77 -12.96
N CYS A 12 4.32 -3.39 -11.73
CA CYS A 12 3.95 -4.33 -10.68
C CYS A 12 2.64 -5.09 -10.96
N THR A 13 1.74 -4.57 -11.81
CA THR A 13 0.57 -5.33 -12.29
C THR A 13 0.97 -6.46 -13.22
N LYS A 14 2.01 -6.26 -14.06
CA LYS A 14 2.49 -7.26 -15.03
C LYS A 14 3.41 -8.30 -14.39
N LEU A 15 4.35 -7.86 -13.55
CA LEU A 15 5.37 -8.72 -12.92
C LEU A 15 4.84 -9.54 -11.75
N GLY A 16 3.72 -9.11 -11.13
CA GLY A 16 3.12 -9.79 -9.99
C GLY A 16 3.74 -9.45 -8.63
N TYR A 17 4.84 -8.69 -8.60
CA TYR A 17 5.47 -8.20 -7.37
C TYR A 17 5.74 -6.68 -7.43
N CYS A 18 5.91 -6.06 -6.26
CA CYS A 18 6.19 -4.63 -6.16
C CYS A 18 7.63 -4.32 -6.59
N MET A 19 7.80 -3.17 -7.24
CA MET A 19 9.11 -2.64 -7.61
C MET A 19 9.07 -1.12 -7.53
N ASP A 20 10.23 -0.49 -7.37
CA ASP A 20 10.33 0.96 -7.48
C ASP A 20 10.11 1.38 -8.94
N CYS A 21 9.01 2.06 -9.20
CA CYS A 21 8.62 2.46 -10.55
C CYS A 21 8.17 3.92 -10.60
N LYS A 22 8.30 4.51 -11.79
CA LYS A 22 7.88 5.89 -12.10
C LYS A 22 6.73 5.92 -13.12
N SER A 23 5.88 4.90 -13.11
CA SER A 23 4.71 4.85 -13.99
C SER A 23 3.79 6.03 -13.71
N GLU A 24 3.24 6.65 -14.75
CA GLU A 24 2.23 7.72 -14.62
C GLU A 24 0.94 7.22 -13.95
N GLU A 25 0.65 5.91 -14.04
CA GLU A 25 -0.48 5.27 -13.37
C GLU A 25 -0.12 4.72 -11.96
N ARG A 26 1.01 5.14 -11.40
CA ARG A 26 1.40 4.78 -10.02
C ARG A 26 0.40 5.38 -9.03
N ILE A 27 -0.08 4.55 -8.10
CA ILE A 27 -0.99 4.95 -7.02
C ILE A 27 -0.35 4.86 -5.63
N CYS A 28 0.79 4.18 -5.50
CA CYS A 28 1.55 4.11 -4.25
C CYS A 28 2.45 5.33 -4.10
N ASN A 29 1.86 6.44 -3.66
CA ASN A 29 2.51 7.75 -3.63
C ASN A 29 3.46 7.94 -2.44
N GLU A 30 3.20 7.26 -1.32
CA GLU A 30 4.01 7.35 -0.11
C GLU A 30 4.48 5.97 0.35
N TYR A 31 5.70 5.94 0.89
CA TYR A 31 6.23 4.81 1.64
C TYR A 31 6.83 5.34 2.95
N THR A 32 6.25 4.94 4.08
CA THR A 32 6.68 5.39 5.40
C THR A 32 7.29 4.22 6.17
N LEU A 33 8.50 4.40 6.70
CA LEU A 33 9.14 3.43 7.58
C LEU A 33 9.26 4.00 9.00
N ILE A 34 8.53 3.42 9.95
CA ILE A 34 8.61 3.78 11.37
C ILE A 34 9.59 2.81 12.05
N LYS A 35 10.83 3.26 12.31
CA LYS A 35 11.88 2.42 12.92
C LYS A 35 11.72 2.22 14.43
N ARG A 36 11.19 3.23 15.13
CA ARG A 36 10.92 3.21 16.57
C ARG A 36 9.83 4.21 16.88
N GLN A 37 9.02 3.89 17.88
CA GLN A 37 8.04 4.79 18.46
C GLN A 37 8.34 4.87 19.98
N GLY A 38 8.39 6.08 20.53
CA GLY A 38 8.80 6.32 21.93
C GLY A 38 7.71 6.77 22.90
N ASN A 39 6.56 7.19 22.40
CA ASN A 39 5.42 7.62 23.22
C ASN A 39 4.44 6.47 23.39
N LYS A 40 4.21 6.02 24.63
CA LYS A 40 3.23 4.97 24.89
C LYS A 40 1.88 5.29 24.22
N ASP A 41 1.23 4.28 23.66
CA ASP A 41 -0.12 4.36 23.09
C ASP A 41 -0.32 5.32 21.90
N ARG A 42 0.72 5.62 21.10
CA ARG A 42 0.58 6.49 19.90
C ARG A 42 -0.01 5.77 18.68
N ILE A 43 0.30 4.50 18.48
CA ILE A 43 -0.07 3.75 17.26
C ILE A 43 -1.08 2.68 17.64
N HIS A 44 -2.26 2.75 17.05
CA HIS A 44 -3.31 1.76 17.19
C HIS A 44 -3.52 1.06 15.85
N VAL A 45 -3.60 -0.26 15.88
CA VAL A 45 -4.01 -1.08 14.73
C VAL A 45 -5.38 -1.64 15.06
N ILE A 46 -6.38 -1.25 14.28
CA ILE A 46 -7.75 -1.71 14.45
C ILE A 46 -8.01 -2.73 13.34
N PHE A 47 -8.32 -3.97 13.74
CA PHE A 47 -8.82 -4.97 12.83
C PHE A 47 -10.34 -4.82 12.76
N ILE A 48 -10.85 -4.54 11.57
CA ILE A 48 -12.28 -4.45 11.33
C ILE A 48 -12.66 -5.71 10.54
N ASN A 49 -13.53 -6.53 11.13
CA ASN A 49 -13.97 -7.80 10.52
C ASN A 49 -15.31 -7.63 9.80
N GLU A 50 -15.35 -6.66 8.88
CA GLU A 50 -16.53 -6.34 8.08
C GLU A 50 -16.10 -6.05 6.65
N ASP A 51 -17.03 -6.18 5.71
CA ASP A 51 -16.78 -5.92 4.29
C ASP A 51 -16.92 -4.44 3.97
N PHE A 52 -15.82 -3.70 4.20
CA PHE A 52 -15.71 -2.28 3.84
C PHE A 52 -15.12 -2.06 2.43
N GLY A 53 -14.97 -3.13 1.65
CA GLY A 53 -14.26 -3.08 0.37
C GLY A 53 -12.74 -2.95 0.52
N TYR A 54 -12.05 -2.92 -0.62
CA TYR A 54 -10.59 -2.83 -0.78
C TYR A 54 -10.23 -1.80 -1.85
#